data_AF-A0A5C8JGT9-F1
#
_entry.id   AF-A0A5C8JGT9-F1
#
_cell.length_a   1.000
_cell.length_b   1.000
_cell.length_c   1.000
_cell.angle_alpha   90.00
_cell.angle_beta   90.00
_cell.angle_gamma   90.00
#
_symmetry.space_group_name_H-M   'P 1'
#
loop_
_entity.id
_entity.type
_entity.pdbx_description
1 polymer ?
#
loop_
_entity_poly.entity_id
_entity_poly.type
_entity_poly.pdbx_seq_one_letter_code
_entity_poly.pdbx_strand_id
1 'polypeptide(L)'
;MRVIDGAEGVELRAGPGEAPGNVRLIGGAMLLWSDTGEVTCWRAAALELLDRLLPAAARVLLVGPHPMELVDRVAGRAVSVAAVLRSFPDACALGERHPGIDVHCGRLDLLDPDEPYDLVLALDGLARTHSAEAPAVPWRRSLAALAGLAAPGGRLVLGVRNDLGVDRLLDARPPDRDGQWEPHGCDPTYPSGPVTLDAALASAGLRAERCYAAYPDGRAPRAVLARELLGMELPEALTFPLSGSEAERMPAADPLRLTRLVFRHRLGDELAPLWLAVATRGEPSSADLPLGLVEEGASVHELVRDGTGPMIALRLPGGEARPVPAGRVVEEMLVEACAREDVRAVRVLLTALAQWVEDGGDVTATADALVWDGESFHPVAPGPVPPPGGAGPPPAVVLCRMLWRFAVRLLAAGHHHPWPWPLESDQLTLTLCGMAGRPCDRAELELARRLDAELGPPAGPDDPAPTYRDLLRARDRLAEQLAVALARVSRLESRLKHRERALARARSRLRRSRHNASAYRRTLGYRLSRGLSGPRRAARRVMRLLYG
;
A
#
# COMPACT_ATOMS: atom_id res chain seq x y z
N MET A 1 -0.05 -51.32 64.11
CA MET A 1 -1.29 -51.08 64.88
C MET A 1 -1.84 -49.72 64.44
N ARG A 2 -2.90 -49.71 63.60
CA ARG A 2 -3.77 -48.59 63.12
C ARG A 2 -3.07 -47.35 62.52
N VAL A 3 -3.07 -47.13 61.19
CA VAL A 3 -4.13 -46.60 60.29
C VAL A 3 -4.79 -45.32 60.81
N ILE A 4 -4.58 -44.21 60.09
CA ILE A 4 -5.63 -43.26 59.70
C ILE A 4 -5.33 -42.78 58.26
N ASP A 5 -6.24 -43.12 57.35
CA ASP A 5 -6.46 -42.54 56.02
C ASP A 5 -7.08 -41.14 56.13
N GLY A 6 -6.84 -40.28 55.14
CA GLY A 6 -7.80 -39.24 54.77
C GLY A 6 -7.21 -37.92 54.26
N ALA A 7 -7.55 -37.61 53.00
CA ALA A 7 -7.77 -36.29 52.37
C ALA A 7 -7.06 -36.25 51.00
N GLU A 8 -7.72 -36.68 49.94
CA GLU A 8 -8.59 -35.85 49.07
C GLU A 8 -7.81 -34.85 48.21
N GLY A 9 -8.03 -35.00 46.89
CA GLY A 9 -7.40 -34.24 45.83
C GLY A 9 -7.54 -32.74 45.99
N VAL A 10 -6.41 -32.07 45.84
CA VAL A 10 -6.38 -30.67 45.45
C VAL A 10 -6.17 -30.68 43.93
N GLU A 11 -7.26 -30.49 43.19
CA GLU A 11 -7.19 -29.94 41.84
C GLU A 11 -6.43 -28.63 41.92
N LEU A 12 -5.17 -28.66 41.47
CA LEU A 12 -4.39 -27.47 41.19
C LEU A 12 -5.07 -26.74 40.03
N ARG A 13 -5.83 -25.71 40.38
CA ARG A 13 -6.31 -24.71 39.42
C ARG A 13 -5.10 -24.08 38.73
N ALA A 14 -5.02 -24.25 37.41
CA ALA A 14 -4.00 -23.67 36.55
C ALA A 14 -3.82 -22.17 36.83
N GLY A 15 -2.57 -21.78 37.08
CA GLY A 15 -2.18 -20.37 37.23
C GLY A 15 -2.06 -19.67 35.87
N PRO A 16 -2.08 -18.33 35.84
CA PRO A 16 -1.81 -17.57 34.63
C PRO A 16 -0.33 -17.75 34.26
N GLY A 17 -0.04 -18.64 33.32
CA GLY A 17 1.33 -18.97 32.89
C GLY A 17 1.56 -20.43 32.49
N GLU A 18 0.58 -21.32 32.66
CA GLU A 18 0.67 -22.70 32.19
C GLU A 18 0.13 -22.81 30.77
N ALA A 19 0.92 -23.40 29.86
CA ALA A 19 0.48 -23.60 28.48
C ALA A 19 -0.77 -24.51 28.46
N PRO A 20 -1.74 -24.27 27.56
CA PRO A 20 -2.88 -25.17 27.38
C PRO A 20 -2.42 -26.62 27.19
N GLY A 21 -3.20 -27.60 27.67
CA GLY A 21 -2.80 -29.02 27.65
C GLY A 21 -2.58 -29.60 26.24
N ASN A 22 -3.08 -28.92 25.21
CA ASN A 22 -2.89 -29.23 23.79
C ASN A 22 -1.71 -28.46 23.14
N VAL A 23 -0.92 -27.69 23.90
CA VAL A 23 0.25 -26.96 23.41
C VAL A 23 1.54 -27.64 23.88
N ARG A 24 2.40 -28.06 22.94
CA ARG A 24 3.66 -28.76 23.20
C ARG A 24 4.84 -27.94 22.70
N LEU A 25 5.81 -27.66 23.58
CA LEU A 25 7.07 -27.03 23.19
C LEU A 25 7.99 -28.07 22.54
N ILE A 26 8.34 -27.85 21.27
CA ILE A 26 9.21 -28.76 20.49
C ILE A 26 10.64 -28.21 20.28
N GLY A 27 10.95 -27.05 20.86
CA GLY A 27 12.25 -26.37 20.79
C GLY A 27 12.29 -25.24 19.78
N GLY A 28 13.02 -24.16 20.09
CA GLY A 28 13.02 -22.94 19.26
C GLY A 28 11.77 -22.07 19.42
N ALA A 29 11.04 -22.16 20.53
CA ALA A 29 9.88 -21.32 20.78
C ALA A 29 10.29 -19.86 21.08
N MET A 30 9.61 -18.90 20.48
CA MET A 30 9.77 -17.48 20.74
C MET A 30 8.80 -17.05 21.84
N LEU A 31 9.32 -16.92 23.06
CA LEU A 31 8.50 -16.75 24.27
C LEU A 31 7.77 -15.41 24.39
N LEU A 32 8.31 -14.35 23.78
CA LEU A 32 7.83 -12.96 23.94
C LEU A 32 7.47 -12.30 22.60
N TRP A 33 7.42 -13.07 21.52
CA TRP A 33 7.17 -12.58 20.17
C TRP A 33 5.77 -12.98 19.72
N SER A 34 5.11 -12.16 18.90
CA SER A 34 3.85 -12.53 18.23
C SER A 34 3.95 -12.21 16.74
N ASP A 35 3.47 -13.14 15.92
CA ASP A 35 3.39 -13.00 14.47
C ASP A 35 1.99 -12.53 14.01
N THR A 36 1.02 -12.39 14.92
CA THR A 36 -0.40 -12.07 14.62
C THR A 36 -0.61 -10.75 13.85
N GLY A 37 0.24 -9.75 14.07
CA GLY A 37 0.15 -8.44 13.40
C GLY A 37 0.60 -8.45 11.93
N GLU A 38 1.23 -9.52 11.45
CA GLU A 38 1.84 -9.56 10.11
C GLU A 38 1.34 -10.71 9.23
N VAL A 39 0.32 -11.43 9.68
CA VAL A 39 -0.28 -12.56 8.98
C VAL A 39 -0.96 -12.07 7.71
N THR A 40 -0.77 -12.81 6.62
CA THR A 40 -1.53 -12.59 5.38
C THR A 40 -3.02 -12.74 5.66
N CYS A 41 -3.78 -11.66 5.43
CA CYS A 41 -5.23 -11.60 5.47
C CYS A 41 -5.80 -12.29 4.23
N TRP A 42 -5.92 -13.61 4.30
CA TRP A 42 -6.53 -14.41 3.26
C TRP A 42 -8.03 -14.11 3.16
N ARG A 43 -8.43 -13.45 2.08
CA ARG A 43 -9.82 -13.05 1.85
C ARG A 43 -10.62 -14.14 1.13
N ALA A 44 -11.87 -13.82 0.80
CA ALA A 44 -12.88 -14.76 0.34
C ALA A 44 -12.43 -15.61 -0.87
N ALA A 45 -11.70 -15.04 -1.84
CA ALA A 45 -11.21 -15.79 -3.00
C ALA A 45 -10.23 -16.92 -2.62
N ALA A 46 -9.34 -16.68 -1.65
CA ALA A 46 -8.41 -17.71 -1.19
C ALA A 46 -9.10 -18.73 -0.28
N LEU A 47 -10.03 -18.29 0.57
CA LEU A 47 -10.82 -19.19 1.41
C LEU A 47 -11.67 -20.16 0.57
N GLU A 48 -12.30 -19.67 -0.51
CA GLU A 48 -13.02 -20.51 -1.48
C GLU A 48 -12.11 -21.56 -2.14
N LEU A 49 -10.88 -21.18 -2.52
CA LEU A 49 -9.91 -22.15 -3.05
C LEU A 49 -9.57 -23.23 -2.01
N LEU A 50 -9.35 -22.84 -0.75
CA LEU A 50 -9.04 -23.77 0.33
C LEU A 50 -10.21 -24.70 0.63
N ASP A 51 -11.45 -24.21 0.56
CA ASP A 51 -12.65 -25.02 0.77
C ASP A 51 -12.81 -26.14 -0.28
N ARG A 52 -12.29 -25.94 -1.50
CA ARG A 52 -12.20 -26.96 -2.56
C ARG A 52 -11.02 -27.92 -2.38
N LEU A 53 -9.98 -27.49 -1.67
CA LEU A 53 -8.78 -28.28 -1.41
C LEU A 53 -8.92 -29.20 -0.20
N LEU A 54 -9.74 -28.83 0.79
CA LEU A 54 -9.97 -29.58 2.02
C LEU A 54 -10.71 -30.90 1.73
N PRO A 55 -10.04 -32.07 1.81
CA PRO A 55 -10.71 -33.36 1.68
C PRO A 55 -11.60 -33.59 2.90
N ALA A 56 -12.74 -34.28 2.70
CA ALA A 56 -13.50 -34.79 3.84
C ALA A 56 -12.63 -35.79 4.62
N ALA A 57 -12.62 -35.67 5.95
CA ALA A 57 -11.90 -36.58 6.84
C ALA A 57 -10.37 -36.63 6.71
N ALA A 58 -9.74 -35.52 6.30
CA ALA A 58 -8.28 -35.39 6.21
C ALA A 58 -7.62 -35.10 7.57
N ARG A 59 -6.37 -35.57 7.74
CA ARG A 59 -5.39 -35.05 8.71
C ARG A 59 -4.73 -33.80 8.13
N VAL A 60 -4.88 -32.67 8.81
CA VAL A 60 -4.40 -31.36 8.31
C VAL A 60 -3.31 -30.81 9.22
N LEU A 61 -2.22 -30.32 8.62
CA LEU A 61 -1.17 -29.59 9.31
C LEU A 61 -1.16 -28.12 8.89
N LEU A 62 -1.31 -27.22 9.86
CA LEU A 62 -1.14 -25.78 9.68
C LEU A 62 0.29 -25.38 10.06
N VAL A 63 1.06 -24.81 9.14
CA VAL A 63 2.45 -24.42 9.36
C VAL A 63 2.61 -22.91 9.28
N GLY A 64 3.04 -22.32 10.40
CA GLY A 64 3.11 -20.88 10.56
C GLY A 64 1.75 -20.25 10.89
N PRO A 65 1.72 -18.92 11.09
CA PRO A 65 0.52 -18.24 11.52
C PRO A 65 -0.51 -18.17 10.39
N HIS A 66 -1.78 -18.34 10.75
CA HIS A 66 -2.91 -18.29 9.82
C HIS A 66 -4.03 -17.41 10.40
N PRO A 67 -4.86 -16.76 9.56
CA PRO A 67 -6.04 -16.05 10.04
C PRO A 67 -6.97 -16.99 10.79
N MET A 68 -7.56 -16.51 11.89
CA MET A 68 -8.44 -17.33 12.73
C MET A 68 -9.65 -17.86 11.95
N GLU A 69 -10.19 -17.11 11.00
CA GLU A 69 -11.28 -17.58 10.14
C GLU A 69 -10.90 -18.86 9.36
N LEU A 70 -9.65 -18.95 8.89
CA LEU A 70 -9.16 -20.14 8.21
C LEU A 70 -9.01 -21.31 9.18
N VAL A 71 -8.45 -21.06 10.37
CA VAL A 71 -8.32 -22.08 11.41
C VAL A 71 -9.69 -22.64 11.80
N ASP A 72 -10.68 -21.77 12.00
CA ASP A 72 -12.07 -22.15 12.33
C ASP A 72 -12.65 -23.06 11.23
N ARG A 73 -12.46 -22.72 9.95
CA ARG A 73 -12.94 -23.52 8.81
C ARG A 73 -12.28 -24.90 8.75
N VAL A 74 -10.96 -24.96 8.93
CA VAL A 74 -10.20 -26.23 8.91
C VAL A 74 -10.62 -27.11 10.07
N ALA A 75 -10.69 -26.56 11.29
CA ALA A 75 -11.12 -27.29 12.48
C ALA A 75 -12.56 -27.82 12.38
N GLY A 76 -13.44 -27.13 11.66
CA GLY A 76 -14.81 -27.58 11.42
C GLY A 76 -14.97 -28.71 10.40
N ARG A 77 -13.94 -29.02 9.59
CA ARG A 77 -14.04 -29.98 8.47
C ARG A 77 -13.06 -31.14 8.54
N ALA A 78 -11.88 -30.94 9.12
CA ALA A 78 -10.84 -31.95 9.25
C ALA A 78 -11.15 -32.95 10.37
N VAL A 79 -10.66 -34.18 10.25
CA VAL A 79 -10.77 -35.19 11.32
C VAL A 79 -9.74 -34.97 12.41
N SER A 80 -8.55 -34.51 12.04
CA SER A 80 -7.48 -34.15 12.96
C SER A 80 -6.73 -32.95 12.42
N VAL A 81 -6.41 -32.01 13.30
CA VAL A 81 -5.67 -30.80 12.97
C VAL A 81 -4.50 -30.66 13.92
N ALA A 82 -3.32 -30.49 13.35
CA ALA A 82 -2.13 -30.05 14.07
C ALA A 82 -1.69 -28.68 13.56
N ALA A 83 -1.05 -27.89 14.41
CA ALA A 83 -0.49 -26.60 14.06
C ALA A 83 0.96 -26.49 14.54
N VAL A 84 1.82 -25.86 13.74
CA VAL A 84 3.20 -25.53 14.12
C VAL A 84 3.36 -24.02 14.10
N LEU A 85 3.65 -23.43 15.26
CA LEU A 85 3.85 -22.00 15.44
C LEU A 85 5.17 -21.76 16.17
N ARG A 86 5.98 -20.80 15.70
CA ARG A 86 7.20 -20.43 16.43
C ARG A 86 6.92 -19.58 17.67
N SER A 87 5.83 -18.82 17.66
CA SER A 87 5.44 -17.88 18.73
C SER A 87 4.69 -18.62 19.84
N PHE A 88 5.18 -18.49 21.08
CA PHE A 88 4.54 -19.09 22.25
C PHE A 88 3.22 -18.38 22.63
N PRO A 89 3.14 -17.03 22.67
CA PRO A 89 1.87 -16.34 22.89
C PRO A 89 0.79 -16.74 21.86
N ASP A 90 1.15 -16.87 20.58
CA ASP A 90 0.20 -17.24 19.54
C ASP A 90 -0.21 -18.71 19.62
N ALA A 91 0.73 -19.59 19.99
CA ALA A 91 0.45 -21.01 20.23
C ALA A 91 -0.52 -21.21 21.41
N CYS A 92 -0.32 -20.49 22.52
CA CYS A 92 -1.25 -20.51 23.65
C CYS A 92 -2.63 -19.99 23.25
N ALA A 93 -2.70 -18.82 22.58
CA ALA A 93 -3.97 -18.26 22.12
C ALA A 93 -4.72 -19.20 21.17
N LEU A 94 -4.01 -19.88 20.26
CA LEU A 94 -4.58 -20.90 19.38
C LEU A 94 -5.10 -22.11 20.17
N GLY A 95 -4.29 -22.63 21.10
CA GLY A 95 -4.63 -23.79 21.90
C GLY A 95 -5.83 -23.56 22.82
N GLU A 96 -5.93 -22.38 23.44
CA GLU A 96 -7.07 -21.95 24.25
C GLU A 96 -8.36 -21.86 23.43
N ARG A 97 -8.29 -21.26 22.24
CA ARG A 97 -9.46 -21.10 21.36
C ARG A 97 -9.91 -22.44 20.77
N HIS A 98 -8.96 -23.33 20.47
CA HIS A 98 -9.23 -24.63 19.83
C HIS A 98 -8.60 -25.79 20.62
N PRO A 99 -9.27 -26.27 21.69
CA PRO A 99 -8.77 -27.40 22.48
C PRO A 99 -8.61 -28.72 21.70
N GLY A 100 -9.25 -28.84 20.53
CA GLY A 100 -9.15 -30.01 19.64
C GLY A 100 -8.01 -29.97 18.62
N ILE A 101 -7.22 -28.89 18.59
CA ILE A 101 -6.03 -28.78 17.74
C ILE A 101 -4.79 -29.13 18.55
N ASP A 102 -3.94 -30.02 18.03
CA ASP A 102 -2.61 -30.30 18.58
C ASP A 102 -1.63 -29.19 18.15
N VAL A 103 -1.21 -28.34 19.08
CA VAL A 103 -0.36 -27.19 18.78
C VAL A 103 1.08 -27.48 19.20
N HIS A 104 1.99 -27.43 18.23
CA HIS A 104 3.43 -27.57 18.42
C HIS A 104 4.09 -26.19 18.36
N CYS A 105 4.69 -25.76 19.47
CA CYS A 105 5.36 -24.48 19.56
C CYS A 105 6.88 -24.63 19.41
N GLY A 106 7.43 -24.14 18.30
CA GLY A 106 8.85 -24.21 18.00
C GLY A 106 9.18 -24.19 16.50
N ARG A 107 10.34 -24.76 16.15
CA ARG A 107 10.84 -24.83 14.77
C ARG A 107 10.21 -25.98 13.99
N LEU A 108 9.94 -25.75 12.71
CA LEU A 108 9.38 -26.78 11.81
C LEU A 108 10.28 -28.01 11.66
N ASP A 109 11.60 -27.84 11.63
CA ASP A 109 12.55 -28.94 11.42
C ASP A 109 12.72 -29.86 12.65
N LEU A 110 12.10 -29.51 13.78
CA LEU A 110 12.03 -30.33 14.99
C LEU A 110 10.69 -31.04 15.14
N LEU A 111 9.74 -30.82 14.22
CA LEU A 111 8.47 -31.53 14.22
C LEU A 111 8.69 -32.97 13.76
N ASP A 112 8.35 -33.92 14.62
CA ASP A 112 8.43 -35.36 14.35
C ASP A 112 7.06 -35.99 14.61
N PRO A 113 6.15 -35.98 13.62
CA PRO A 113 4.83 -36.56 13.79
C PRO A 113 4.89 -38.08 13.62
N ASP A 114 4.09 -38.81 14.40
CA ASP A 114 3.99 -40.27 14.28
C ASP A 114 3.47 -40.72 12.90
N GLU A 115 2.60 -39.91 12.30
CA GLU A 115 1.99 -40.14 10.99
C GLU A 115 2.04 -38.87 10.13
N PRO A 116 2.23 -39.00 8.81
CA PRO A 116 2.18 -37.87 7.89
C PRO A 116 0.75 -37.32 7.72
N TYR A 117 0.65 -36.14 7.12
CA TYR A 117 -0.61 -35.41 6.94
C TYR A 117 -1.12 -35.48 5.49
N ASP A 118 -2.44 -35.59 5.32
CA ASP A 118 -3.07 -35.61 4.00
C ASP A 118 -3.05 -34.22 3.33
N LEU A 119 -3.06 -33.17 4.14
CA LEU A 119 -2.96 -31.78 3.69
C LEU A 119 -2.03 -30.98 4.61
N VAL A 120 -1.05 -30.32 4.02
CA VAL A 120 -0.14 -29.39 4.69
C VAL A 120 -0.39 -27.98 4.15
N LEU A 121 -0.68 -27.02 5.03
CA LEU A 121 -0.97 -25.63 4.69
C LEU A 121 0.14 -24.73 5.26
N ALA A 122 0.93 -24.10 4.39
CA ALA A 122 1.96 -23.12 4.75
C ALA A 122 1.71 -21.82 3.98
N LEU A 123 0.60 -21.16 4.27
CA LEU A 123 0.12 -20.05 3.45
C LEU A 123 0.92 -18.76 3.63
N ASP A 124 1.41 -18.48 4.84
CA ASP A 124 2.33 -17.34 5.06
C ASP A 124 3.79 -17.67 4.67
N GLY A 125 4.00 -18.82 4.02
CA GLY A 125 5.29 -19.32 3.58
C GLY A 125 6.17 -19.89 4.70
N LEU A 126 7.47 -19.95 4.44
CA LEU A 126 8.43 -20.64 5.32
C LEU A 126 9.20 -19.70 6.25
N ALA A 127 9.16 -18.38 6.01
CA ALA A 127 9.97 -17.42 6.76
C ALA A 127 9.65 -17.39 8.26
N ARG A 128 8.41 -17.71 8.64
CA ARG A 128 7.96 -17.74 10.05
C ARG A 128 8.01 -19.14 10.68
N THR A 129 8.81 -20.04 10.11
CA THR A 129 9.03 -21.39 10.64
C THR A 129 10.37 -21.53 11.38
N HIS A 130 11.16 -20.46 11.41
CA HIS A 130 12.47 -20.37 12.06
C HIS A 130 12.42 -19.55 13.35
N SER A 131 13.39 -19.79 14.23
CA SER A 131 13.49 -19.20 15.55
C SER A 131 14.76 -18.36 15.70
N ALA A 132 14.78 -17.46 16.69
CA ALA A 132 15.96 -16.71 17.11
C ALA A 132 17.09 -17.60 17.67
N GLU A 133 16.77 -18.82 18.11
CA GLU A 133 17.73 -19.71 18.78
C GLU A 133 18.71 -20.41 17.84
N ALA A 134 18.50 -20.33 16.53
CA ALA A 134 19.37 -20.94 15.52
C ALA A 134 19.42 -20.10 14.24
N PRO A 135 20.50 -20.23 13.45
CA PRO A 135 20.53 -19.65 12.11
C PRO A 135 19.33 -20.11 11.28
N ALA A 136 18.80 -19.21 10.46
CA ALA A 136 17.74 -19.53 9.53
C ALA A 136 18.17 -20.68 8.60
N VAL A 137 17.25 -21.63 8.39
CA VAL A 137 17.49 -22.76 7.52
C VAL A 137 17.22 -22.32 6.09
N PRO A 138 18.07 -22.67 5.10
CA PRO A 138 17.81 -22.33 3.71
C PRO A 138 16.43 -22.82 3.28
N TRP A 139 15.69 -21.97 2.56
CA TRP A 139 14.33 -22.15 2.09
C TRP A 139 14.12 -23.51 1.44
N ARG A 140 15.04 -23.96 0.59
CA ARG A 140 14.96 -25.30 -0.05
C ARG A 140 14.96 -26.45 0.96
N ARG A 141 15.71 -26.33 2.06
CA ARG A 141 15.76 -27.35 3.12
C ARG A 141 14.50 -27.29 3.98
N SER A 142 13.97 -26.10 4.25
CA SER A 142 12.67 -25.92 4.90
C SER A 142 11.52 -26.51 4.06
N LEU A 143 11.57 -26.32 2.73
CA LEU A 143 10.62 -26.93 1.80
C LEU A 143 10.73 -28.46 1.82
N ALA A 144 11.94 -29.02 1.82
CA ALA A 144 12.14 -30.47 1.90
C ALA A 144 11.60 -31.06 3.22
N ALA A 145 11.79 -30.36 4.34
CA ALA A 145 11.18 -30.75 5.62
C ALA A 145 9.65 -30.73 5.53
N LEU A 146 9.07 -29.67 4.97
CA LEU A 146 7.62 -29.54 4.79
C LEU A 146 7.04 -30.63 3.87
N ALA A 147 7.71 -30.92 2.76
CA ALA A 147 7.33 -32.00 1.85
C ALA A 147 7.40 -33.38 2.53
N GLY A 148 8.34 -33.57 3.45
CA GLY A 148 8.48 -34.79 4.25
C GLY A 148 7.27 -35.08 5.14
N LEU A 149 6.55 -34.05 5.57
CA LEU A 149 5.37 -34.15 6.44
C LEU A 149 4.08 -34.50 5.68
N ALA A 150 4.04 -34.34 4.36
CA ALA A 150 2.89 -34.72 3.54
C ALA A 150 2.87 -36.24 3.29
N ALA A 151 1.72 -36.88 3.44
CA ALA A 151 1.54 -38.30 3.13
C ALA A 151 1.75 -38.58 1.64
N PRO A 152 2.07 -39.82 1.23
CA PRO A 152 1.98 -40.20 -0.18
C PRO A 152 0.57 -39.96 -0.73
N GLY A 153 0.44 -39.21 -1.82
CA GLY A 153 -0.83 -38.72 -2.37
C GLY A 153 -1.39 -37.47 -1.66
N GLY A 154 -0.79 -37.07 -0.54
CA GLY A 154 -1.15 -35.86 0.20
C GLY A 154 -0.76 -34.59 -0.54
N ARG A 155 -1.42 -33.49 -0.16
CA ARG A 155 -1.24 -32.16 -0.75
C ARG A 155 -0.44 -31.22 0.13
N LEU A 156 0.37 -30.40 -0.52
CA LEU A 156 0.98 -29.20 0.04
C LEU A 156 0.36 -27.96 -0.62
N VAL A 157 -0.08 -27.02 0.19
CA VAL A 157 -0.43 -25.65 -0.24
C VAL A 157 0.58 -24.69 0.36
N LEU A 158 1.36 -24.04 -0.50
CA LEU A 158 2.48 -23.20 -0.10
C LEU A 158 2.32 -21.79 -0.65
N GLY A 159 2.29 -20.79 0.22
CA GLY A 159 2.42 -19.38 -0.17
C GLY A 159 3.89 -18.99 -0.28
N VAL A 160 4.23 -18.23 -1.32
CA VAL A 160 5.59 -17.76 -1.59
C VAL A 160 5.51 -16.30 -2.00
N ARG A 161 5.99 -15.40 -1.13
CA ARG A 161 5.99 -13.96 -1.41
C ARG A 161 7.01 -13.65 -2.50
N ASN A 162 6.61 -12.85 -3.47
CA ASN A 162 7.51 -12.45 -4.54
C ASN A 162 8.27 -11.19 -4.13
N ASP A 163 9.60 -11.25 -4.17
CA ASP A 163 10.41 -10.08 -3.87
C ASP A 163 10.33 -8.98 -4.93
N LEU A 164 9.88 -9.33 -6.13
CA LEU A 164 9.64 -8.44 -7.26
C LEU A 164 8.14 -8.23 -7.52
N GLY A 165 7.29 -8.56 -6.55
CA GLY A 165 5.85 -8.37 -6.62
C GLY A 165 5.45 -6.92 -6.95
N VAL A 166 4.42 -6.76 -7.78
CA VAL A 166 3.95 -5.43 -8.21
C VAL A 166 3.56 -4.53 -7.03
N ASP A 167 3.07 -5.11 -5.93
CA ASP A 167 2.73 -4.41 -4.70
C ASP A 167 3.94 -3.69 -4.08
N ARG A 168 5.14 -4.29 -4.15
CA ARG A 168 6.39 -3.66 -3.67
C ARG A 168 6.89 -2.56 -4.58
N LEU A 169 6.61 -2.63 -5.88
CA LEU A 169 6.90 -1.55 -6.83
C LEU A 169 5.97 -0.35 -6.62
N LEU A 170 4.80 -0.59 -6.00
CA LEU A 170 3.80 0.44 -5.73
C LEU A 170 3.99 1.12 -4.38
N ASP A 171 4.52 0.46 -3.36
CA ASP A 171 4.69 1.09 -2.04
C ASP A 171 6.00 1.88 -1.96
N ALA A 172 5.91 3.19 -1.72
CA ALA A 172 7.08 4.03 -1.50
C ALA A 172 7.66 3.90 -0.07
N ARG A 173 6.96 3.23 0.84
CA ARG A 173 7.46 2.99 2.20
C ARG A 173 8.60 1.96 2.18
N PRO A 174 9.63 2.13 3.00
CA PRO A 174 10.59 1.06 3.22
C PRO A 174 9.86 -0.15 3.84
N PRO A 175 10.27 -1.38 3.52
CA PRO A 175 9.70 -2.57 4.14
C PRO A 175 9.89 -2.48 5.66
N ASP A 176 8.83 -2.80 6.41
CA ASP A 176 8.90 -2.93 7.86
C ASP A 176 9.91 -4.01 8.23
N ARG A 177 10.87 -3.66 9.09
CA ARG A 177 12.03 -4.50 9.42
C ARG A 177 11.80 -5.32 10.68
N ASP A 178 10.78 -5.00 11.47
CA ASP A 178 10.70 -5.53 12.82
C ASP A 178 10.28 -7.01 12.84
N GLY A 179 9.44 -7.48 11.90
CA GLY A 179 9.04 -8.90 11.83
C GLY A 179 9.76 -9.79 10.82
N GLN A 180 10.60 -9.23 9.95
CA GLN A 180 11.37 -9.99 8.95
C GLN A 180 12.84 -10.13 9.40
N TRP A 181 13.09 -11.12 10.24
CA TRP A 181 14.42 -11.38 10.82
C TRP A 181 15.45 -11.80 9.75
N GLU A 182 14.97 -12.28 8.60
CA GLU A 182 15.77 -12.44 7.38
C GLU A 182 14.93 -12.02 6.16
N PRO A 183 15.32 -10.95 5.44
CA PRO A 183 14.68 -10.60 4.17
C PRO A 183 14.84 -11.74 3.16
N HIS A 184 13.78 -12.06 2.41
CA HIS A 184 13.73 -13.17 1.44
C HIS A 184 14.87 -13.17 0.40
N GLY A 185 15.46 -12.01 0.10
CA GLY A 185 16.57 -11.85 -0.86
C GLY A 185 17.98 -12.21 -0.36
N CYS A 186 18.13 -12.63 0.91
CA CYS A 186 19.43 -13.07 1.44
C CYS A 186 19.71 -14.57 1.21
N ASP A 187 18.66 -15.36 0.97
CA ASP A 187 18.79 -16.79 0.70
C ASP A 187 18.82 -17.07 -0.81
N PRO A 188 19.95 -17.54 -1.38
CA PRO A 188 20.05 -17.84 -2.81
C PRO A 188 19.19 -19.03 -3.25
N THR A 189 18.63 -19.79 -2.30
CA THR A 189 17.73 -20.91 -2.57
C THR A 189 16.26 -20.52 -2.62
N TYR A 190 15.93 -19.27 -2.25
CA TYR A 190 14.58 -18.72 -2.37
C TYR A 190 14.19 -18.61 -3.86
N PRO A 191 12.96 -18.98 -4.24
CA PRO A 191 12.52 -18.90 -5.64
C PRO A 191 12.44 -17.45 -6.10
N SER A 192 13.17 -17.12 -7.18
CA SER A 192 13.17 -15.81 -7.82
C SER A 192 12.07 -15.63 -8.87
N GLY A 193 11.29 -16.70 -9.12
CA GLY A 193 10.24 -16.72 -10.11
C GLY A 193 9.48 -18.06 -10.16
N PRO A 194 8.37 -18.13 -10.91
CA PRO A 194 7.49 -19.30 -10.99
C PRO A 194 8.21 -20.57 -11.48
N VAL A 195 9.11 -20.44 -12.46
CA VAL A 195 9.93 -21.56 -12.98
C VAL A 195 10.86 -22.12 -11.90
N THR A 196 11.49 -21.24 -11.10
CA THR A 196 12.38 -21.68 -10.02
C THR A 196 11.63 -22.31 -8.86
N LEU A 197 10.39 -21.86 -8.61
CA LEU A 197 9.48 -22.47 -7.65
C LEU A 197 9.11 -23.89 -8.07
N ASP A 198 8.72 -24.10 -9.33
CA ASP A 198 8.41 -25.44 -9.85
C ASP A 198 9.61 -26.39 -9.73
N ALA A 199 10.81 -25.92 -10.09
CA ALA A 199 12.03 -26.70 -9.99
C ALA A 199 12.36 -27.06 -8.52
N ALA A 200 12.08 -26.16 -7.58
CA ALA A 200 12.27 -26.43 -6.16
C ALA A 200 11.24 -27.42 -5.59
N LEU A 201 9.97 -27.31 -5.98
CA LEU A 201 8.93 -28.28 -5.64
C LEU A 201 9.30 -29.67 -6.15
N ALA A 202 9.70 -29.77 -7.42
CA ALA A 202 10.15 -31.02 -8.03
C ALA A 202 11.36 -31.62 -7.31
N SER A 203 12.34 -30.78 -6.92
CA SER A 203 13.52 -31.22 -6.15
C SER A 203 13.16 -31.74 -4.75
N ALA A 204 12.04 -31.29 -4.18
CA ALA A 204 11.51 -31.77 -2.90
C ALA A 204 10.64 -33.03 -3.04
N GLY A 205 10.52 -33.60 -4.25
CA GLY A 205 9.68 -34.78 -4.51
C GLY A 205 8.20 -34.46 -4.62
N LEU A 206 7.85 -33.19 -4.86
CA LEU A 206 6.48 -32.74 -5.06
C LEU A 206 6.21 -32.50 -6.55
N ARG A 207 5.00 -32.82 -6.99
CA ARG A 207 4.49 -32.47 -8.31
C ARG A 207 3.51 -31.33 -8.18
N ALA A 208 3.80 -30.19 -8.81
CA ALA A 208 2.87 -29.09 -8.86
C ALA A 208 1.59 -29.51 -9.61
N GLU A 209 0.43 -29.41 -8.95
CA GLU A 209 -0.89 -29.57 -9.57
C GLU A 209 -1.30 -28.26 -10.25
N ARG A 210 -1.10 -27.14 -9.55
CA ARG A 210 -1.36 -25.80 -10.06
C ARG A 210 -0.59 -24.75 -9.26
N CYS A 211 -0.22 -23.66 -9.93
CA CYS A 211 0.34 -22.48 -9.29
C CYS A 211 -0.55 -21.27 -9.60
N TYR A 212 -0.90 -20.52 -8.56
CA TYR A 212 -1.71 -19.31 -8.66
C TYR A 212 -0.89 -18.07 -8.36
N ALA A 213 -1.07 -17.02 -9.16
CA ALA A 213 -0.66 -15.66 -8.82
C ALA A 213 -1.76 -14.99 -8.00
N ALA A 214 -1.41 -14.45 -6.83
CA ALA A 214 -2.34 -13.74 -5.97
C ALA A 214 -2.16 -12.21 -6.08
N TYR A 215 -3.27 -11.50 -6.28
CA TYR A 215 -3.35 -10.06 -6.50
C TYR A 215 -4.39 -9.43 -5.55
N PRO A 216 -4.33 -8.11 -5.28
CA PRO A 216 -3.33 -7.12 -5.69
C PRO A 216 -2.14 -7.02 -4.72
N ASP A 217 -2.17 -7.75 -3.61
CA ASP A 217 -1.25 -7.63 -2.48
C ASP A 217 -0.90 -9.03 -1.96
N GLY A 218 0.36 -9.25 -1.59
CA GLY A 218 0.78 -10.46 -0.90
C GLY A 218 0.30 -10.57 0.56
N ARG A 219 -0.16 -9.47 1.17
CA ARG A 219 -0.75 -9.41 2.52
C ARG A 219 -2.26 -9.53 2.55
N ALA A 220 -2.95 -9.12 1.50
CA ALA A 220 -4.41 -9.13 1.44
C ALA A 220 -4.91 -9.49 0.03
N PRO A 221 -4.59 -10.69 -0.47
CA PRO A 221 -4.98 -11.10 -1.81
C PRO A 221 -6.51 -11.18 -1.92
N ARG A 222 -7.03 -10.57 -2.98
CA ARG A 222 -8.45 -10.55 -3.39
C ARG A 222 -8.73 -11.38 -4.63
N ALA A 223 -7.68 -11.79 -5.33
CA ALA A 223 -7.78 -12.66 -6.48
C ALA A 223 -6.65 -13.67 -6.47
N VAL A 224 -6.93 -14.87 -7.00
CA VAL A 224 -5.94 -15.92 -7.26
C VAL A 224 -6.17 -16.41 -8.69
N LEU A 225 -5.16 -16.26 -9.54
CA LEU A 225 -5.24 -16.55 -10.98
C LEU A 225 -4.25 -17.66 -11.33
N ALA A 226 -4.73 -18.74 -11.92
CA ALA A 226 -3.87 -19.85 -12.30
C ALA A 226 -2.91 -19.42 -13.41
N ARG A 227 -1.68 -19.97 -13.41
CA ARG A 227 -0.68 -19.65 -14.43
C ARG A 227 -1.18 -19.88 -15.86
N GLU A 228 -1.99 -20.91 -16.07
CA GLU A 228 -2.59 -21.23 -17.36
C GLU A 228 -3.53 -20.13 -17.87
N LEU A 229 -4.19 -19.42 -16.95
CA LEU A 229 -5.03 -18.27 -17.26
C LEU A 229 -4.16 -17.06 -17.65
N LEU A 230 -3.07 -16.82 -16.92
CA LEU A 230 -2.13 -15.72 -17.16
C LEU A 230 -1.32 -15.87 -18.45
N GLY A 231 -1.18 -17.09 -18.96
CA GLY A 231 -0.57 -17.37 -20.26
C GLY A 231 -1.44 -16.98 -21.47
N MET A 232 -2.70 -16.59 -21.24
CA MET A 232 -3.63 -16.17 -22.29
C MET A 232 -3.69 -14.64 -22.43
N GLU A 233 -4.31 -14.17 -23.52
CA GLU A 233 -4.72 -12.78 -23.63
C GLU A 233 -5.95 -12.54 -22.73
N LEU A 234 -5.74 -11.79 -21.65
CA LEU A 234 -6.79 -11.45 -20.68
C LEU A 234 -7.43 -10.09 -21.04
N PRO A 235 -8.76 -9.94 -20.93
CA PRO A 235 -9.41 -8.65 -21.11
C PRO A 235 -8.85 -7.59 -20.14
N GLU A 236 -8.61 -6.36 -20.61
CA GLU A 236 -8.10 -5.27 -19.76
C GLU A 236 -9.02 -4.97 -18.58
N ALA A 237 -10.32 -5.26 -18.70
CA ALA A 237 -11.30 -5.15 -17.62
C ALA A 237 -10.86 -5.87 -16.34
N LEU A 238 -10.20 -7.04 -16.44
CA LEU A 238 -9.75 -7.78 -15.27
C LEU A 238 -8.68 -7.04 -14.47
N THR A 239 -7.96 -6.09 -15.06
CA THR A 239 -6.90 -5.35 -14.35
C THR A 239 -7.44 -4.46 -13.23
N PHE A 240 -8.70 -4.06 -13.29
CA PHE A 240 -9.33 -3.22 -12.28
C PHE A 240 -9.47 -3.94 -10.92
N PRO A 241 -10.17 -5.09 -10.79
CA PRO A 241 -10.24 -5.82 -9.52
C PRO A 241 -8.88 -6.39 -9.07
N LEU A 242 -7.91 -6.53 -9.97
CA LEU A 242 -6.54 -6.97 -9.68
C LEU A 242 -5.60 -5.85 -9.26
N SER A 243 -6.05 -4.60 -9.32
CA SER A 243 -5.30 -3.43 -8.85
C SER A 243 -5.62 -3.14 -7.39
N GLY A 244 -4.59 -2.75 -6.62
CA GLY A 244 -4.74 -2.47 -5.18
C GLY A 244 -5.56 -1.20 -4.93
N SER A 245 -6.28 -1.17 -3.80
CA SER A 245 -6.92 0.06 -3.31
C SER A 245 -5.84 1.04 -2.83
N GLU A 246 -6.01 2.33 -3.15
CA GLU A 246 -5.10 3.42 -2.76
C GLU A 246 -5.17 3.74 -1.25
N ALA A 247 -6.21 3.27 -0.53
CA ALA A 247 -6.57 3.76 0.80
C ALA A 247 -5.54 3.51 1.92
N GLU A 248 -4.60 2.57 1.76
CA GLU A 248 -3.67 2.16 2.83
C GLU A 248 -2.18 2.34 2.47
N ARG A 249 -1.88 2.96 1.33
CA ARG A 249 -0.51 3.03 0.79
C ARG A 249 -0.08 4.45 0.46
N MET A 250 1.24 4.65 0.45
CA MET A 250 1.86 5.81 -0.19
C MET A 250 2.31 5.38 -1.59
N PRO A 251 1.46 5.47 -2.62
CA PRO A 251 1.79 4.94 -3.94
C PRO A 251 2.98 5.69 -4.55
N ALA A 252 4.00 4.94 -4.97
CA ALA A 252 5.12 5.41 -5.78
C ALA A 252 4.71 5.61 -7.25
N ALA A 253 3.71 4.86 -7.70
CA ALA A 253 3.14 4.89 -9.04
C ALA A 253 1.63 4.59 -8.98
N ASP A 254 0.91 4.91 -10.06
CA ASP A 254 -0.50 4.55 -10.21
C ASP A 254 -0.67 3.00 -10.23
N PRO A 255 -1.35 2.41 -9.24
CA PRO A 255 -1.56 0.96 -9.13
C PRO A 255 -2.19 0.33 -10.35
N LEU A 256 -3.23 0.96 -10.88
CA LEU A 256 -4.01 0.42 -11.99
C LEU A 256 -3.19 0.43 -13.27
N ARG A 257 -2.50 1.54 -13.55
CA ARG A 257 -1.61 1.66 -14.71
C ARG A 257 -0.46 0.65 -14.67
N LEU A 258 0.18 0.48 -13.52
CA LEU A 258 1.27 -0.51 -13.40
C LEU A 258 0.74 -1.93 -13.59
N THR A 259 -0.38 -2.26 -12.96
CA THR A 259 -1.04 -3.56 -13.12
C THR A 259 -1.35 -3.82 -14.60
N ARG A 260 -1.94 -2.86 -15.31
CA ARG A 260 -2.19 -2.96 -16.76
C ARG A 260 -0.94 -3.25 -17.57
N LEU A 261 0.16 -2.55 -17.29
CA LEU A 261 1.43 -2.79 -17.98
C LEU A 261 1.94 -4.21 -17.73
N VAL A 262 1.87 -4.70 -16.49
CA VAL A 262 2.26 -6.07 -16.13
C VAL A 262 1.49 -7.09 -16.96
N PHE A 263 0.16 -6.96 -17.03
CA PHE A 263 -0.68 -7.88 -17.79
C PHE A 263 -0.48 -7.75 -19.31
N ARG A 264 -0.41 -6.53 -19.85
CA ARG A 264 -0.15 -6.30 -21.28
C ARG A 264 1.19 -6.88 -21.74
N HIS A 265 2.20 -6.85 -20.88
CA HIS A 265 3.51 -7.43 -21.18
C HIS A 265 3.64 -8.91 -20.80
N ARG A 266 2.52 -9.57 -20.40
CA ARG A 266 2.46 -10.98 -19.99
C ARG A 266 3.41 -11.32 -18.84
N LEU A 267 3.59 -10.36 -17.92
CA LEU A 267 4.39 -10.51 -16.69
C LEU A 267 3.51 -10.80 -15.46
N GLY A 268 2.22 -11.11 -15.65
CA GLY A 268 1.27 -11.33 -14.56
C GLY A 268 1.60 -12.49 -13.62
N ASP A 269 2.32 -13.50 -14.09
CA ASP A 269 2.81 -14.57 -13.22
C ASP A 269 4.12 -14.16 -12.54
N GLU A 270 5.07 -13.64 -13.31
CA GLU A 270 6.41 -13.25 -12.84
C GLU A 270 6.40 -12.12 -11.80
N LEU A 271 5.48 -11.17 -11.90
CA LEU A 271 5.36 -10.00 -11.02
C LEU A 271 4.16 -10.08 -10.07
N ALA A 272 3.58 -11.27 -9.91
CA ALA A 272 2.55 -11.53 -8.91
C ALA A 272 3.10 -11.20 -7.51
N PRO A 273 2.38 -10.46 -6.66
CA PRO A 273 2.75 -10.21 -5.26
C PRO A 273 3.07 -11.47 -4.44
N LEU A 274 2.34 -12.55 -4.72
CA LEU A 274 2.42 -13.81 -4.01
C LEU A 274 2.08 -14.95 -4.96
N TRP A 275 2.85 -16.03 -4.92
CA TRP A 275 2.49 -17.29 -5.55
C TRP A 275 1.89 -18.23 -4.52
N LEU A 276 0.83 -18.93 -4.91
CA LEU A 276 0.22 -19.98 -4.13
C LEU A 276 0.33 -21.29 -4.92
N ALA A 277 1.26 -22.15 -4.50
CA ALA A 277 1.49 -23.44 -5.11
C ALA A 277 0.63 -24.52 -4.44
N VAL A 278 -0.12 -25.26 -5.26
CA VAL A 278 -0.79 -26.50 -4.87
C VAL A 278 0.00 -27.64 -5.49
N ALA A 279 0.58 -28.51 -4.66
CA ALA A 279 1.40 -29.62 -5.10
C ALA A 279 1.04 -30.91 -4.38
N THR A 280 1.24 -32.06 -5.01
CA THR A 280 1.05 -33.38 -4.40
C THR A 280 2.36 -34.13 -4.25
N ARG A 281 2.42 -34.98 -3.24
CA ARG A 281 3.51 -35.95 -3.06
C ARG A 281 3.16 -37.25 -3.77
N GLY A 282 3.50 -37.38 -5.04
CA GLY A 282 3.24 -38.60 -5.83
C GLY A 282 2.37 -38.34 -7.06
N GLU A 283 1.38 -39.22 -7.30
CA GLU A 283 0.47 -39.03 -8.42
C GLU A 283 -0.50 -37.86 -8.17
N PRO A 284 -0.80 -37.05 -9.21
CA PRO A 284 -1.71 -35.92 -9.09
C PRO A 284 -3.11 -36.41 -8.74
N SER A 285 -3.74 -35.72 -7.81
CA SER A 285 -5.13 -35.97 -7.46
C SER A 285 -6.04 -35.24 -8.45
N SER A 286 -7.14 -35.88 -8.83
CA SER A 286 -8.10 -35.39 -9.85
C SER A 286 -8.99 -34.22 -9.36
N ALA A 287 -8.55 -33.40 -8.39
CA ALA A 287 -9.41 -32.30 -7.95
C ALA A 287 -9.58 -31.26 -9.05
N ASP A 288 -10.82 -30.84 -9.24
CA ASP A 288 -11.16 -29.75 -10.14
C ASP A 288 -10.78 -28.42 -9.49
N LEU A 289 -9.57 -27.96 -9.78
CA LEU A 289 -9.07 -26.67 -9.32
C LEU A 289 -9.59 -25.55 -10.24
N PRO A 290 -10.02 -24.39 -9.70
CA PRO A 290 -10.51 -23.25 -10.50
C PRO A 290 -9.38 -22.59 -11.30
N LEU A 291 -9.66 -22.07 -12.50
CA LEU A 291 -8.70 -21.30 -13.30
C LEU A 291 -8.40 -19.93 -12.70
N GLY A 292 -9.36 -19.34 -11.97
CA GLY A 292 -9.13 -18.14 -11.20
C GLY A 292 -10.35 -17.81 -10.34
N LEU A 293 -10.10 -17.15 -9.21
CA LEU A 293 -11.14 -16.61 -8.34
C LEU A 293 -10.84 -15.12 -8.11
N VAL A 294 -11.87 -14.28 -8.17
CA VAL A 294 -11.77 -12.82 -7.98
C VAL A 294 -12.86 -12.36 -7.02
N GLU A 295 -12.50 -11.55 -6.03
CA GLU A 295 -13.44 -10.91 -5.11
C GLU A 295 -13.93 -9.57 -5.68
N GLU A 296 -15.22 -9.49 -5.98
CA GLU A 296 -15.94 -8.27 -6.35
C GLU A 296 -16.97 -7.93 -5.27
N GLY A 297 -16.73 -6.85 -4.52
CA GLY A 297 -17.56 -6.49 -3.38
C GLY A 297 -17.56 -7.59 -2.31
N ALA A 298 -18.74 -8.10 -1.97
CA ALA A 298 -18.92 -9.19 -1.00
C ALA A 298 -18.97 -10.58 -1.66
N SER A 299 -18.79 -10.68 -2.99
CA SER A 299 -18.95 -11.91 -3.75
C SER A 299 -17.62 -12.40 -4.32
N VAL A 300 -17.47 -13.71 -4.41
CA VAL A 300 -16.36 -14.37 -5.13
C VAL A 300 -16.88 -14.85 -6.47
N HIS A 301 -16.14 -14.56 -7.53
CA HIS A 301 -16.43 -15.00 -8.88
C HIS A 301 -15.34 -15.94 -9.37
N GLU A 302 -15.74 -17.04 -9.99
CA GLU A 302 -14.86 -17.94 -10.70
C GLU A 302 -14.70 -17.49 -12.14
N LEU A 303 -13.44 -17.41 -12.59
CA LEU A 303 -13.12 -17.16 -13.99
C LEU A 303 -13.22 -18.46 -14.76
N VAL A 304 -14.16 -18.51 -15.69
CA VAL A 304 -14.40 -19.67 -16.56
C VAL A 304 -14.14 -19.28 -18.01
N ARG A 305 -13.72 -20.26 -18.81
CA ARG A 305 -13.68 -20.12 -20.26
C ARG A 305 -15.09 -20.32 -20.80
N ASP A 306 -15.59 -19.36 -21.56
CA ASP A 306 -16.89 -19.46 -22.21
C ASP A 306 -16.72 -20.05 -23.63
N GLY A 307 -17.18 -21.29 -23.81
CA GLY A 307 -17.13 -22.01 -25.08
C GLY A 307 -15.71 -22.36 -25.59
N THR A 308 -15.58 -22.48 -26.92
CA THR A 308 -14.31 -22.77 -27.62
C THR A 308 -13.49 -21.53 -27.95
N GLY A 309 -13.97 -20.33 -27.57
CA GLY A 309 -13.30 -19.06 -27.83
C GLY A 309 -12.38 -18.62 -26.67
N PRO A 310 -11.60 -17.53 -26.86
CA PRO A 310 -10.77 -16.93 -25.82
C PRO A 310 -11.56 -16.12 -24.78
N MET A 311 -12.90 -16.20 -24.80
CA MET A 311 -13.75 -15.36 -23.96
C MET A 311 -13.75 -15.86 -22.52
N ILE A 312 -13.56 -14.93 -21.59
CA ILE A 312 -13.57 -15.19 -20.16
C ILE A 312 -14.87 -14.65 -19.58
N ALA A 313 -15.52 -15.46 -18.75
CA ALA A 313 -16.70 -15.06 -18.02
C ALA A 313 -16.47 -15.16 -16.51
N LEU A 314 -17.14 -14.29 -15.77
CA LEU A 314 -17.26 -14.33 -14.31
C LEU A 314 -18.49 -15.16 -13.96
N ARG A 315 -18.30 -16.19 -13.14
CA ARG A 315 -19.38 -17.05 -12.67
C ARG A 315 -19.49 -16.98 -11.15
N LEU A 316 -20.67 -16.63 -10.64
CA LEU A 316 -20.99 -16.78 -9.22
C LEU A 316 -21.13 -18.26 -8.85
N PRO A 317 -20.87 -18.65 -7.58
CA PRO A 317 -21.21 -19.98 -7.08
C PRO A 317 -22.69 -20.29 -7.33
N GLY A 318 -22.98 -21.19 -8.28
CA GLY A 318 -24.34 -21.58 -8.68
C GLY A 318 -25.10 -20.56 -9.55
N GLY A 319 -24.46 -19.49 -10.02
CA GLY A 319 -25.08 -18.45 -10.85
C GLY A 319 -24.77 -18.58 -12.35
N GLU A 320 -25.43 -17.75 -13.17
CA GLU A 320 -25.14 -17.62 -14.59
C GLU A 320 -23.78 -16.94 -14.82
N ALA A 321 -23.09 -17.35 -15.90
CA ALA A 321 -21.83 -16.77 -16.30
C ALA A 321 -22.07 -15.42 -17.00
N ARG A 322 -21.37 -14.37 -16.55
CA ARG A 322 -21.39 -13.04 -17.16
C ARG A 322 -20.09 -12.82 -17.94
N PRO A 323 -20.12 -12.45 -19.23
CA PRO A 323 -18.91 -12.19 -19.99
C PRO A 323 -18.15 -11.01 -19.39
N VAL A 324 -16.83 -11.11 -19.34
CA VAL A 324 -15.95 -9.99 -18.99
C VAL A 324 -15.89 -9.04 -20.19
N PRO A 325 -16.14 -7.73 -20.02
CA PRO A 325 -16.11 -6.78 -21.14
C PRO A 325 -14.78 -6.81 -21.89
N ALA A 326 -14.84 -6.96 -23.20
CA ALA A 326 -13.70 -6.82 -24.10
C ALA A 326 -13.52 -5.34 -24.48
N GLY A 327 -12.29 -4.94 -24.79
CA GLY A 327 -11.97 -3.58 -25.22
C GLY A 327 -10.84 -2.95 -24.42
N ARG A 328 -10.71 -1.63 -24.57
CA ARG A 328 -9.68 -0.83 -23.90
C ARG A 328 -10.27 0.06 -22.82
N VAL A 329 -9.53 0.28 -21.74
CA VAL A 329 -10.02 1.15 -20.67
C VAL A 329 -9.96 2.62 -21.09
N VAL A 330 -11.08 3.33 -20.87
CA VAL A 330 -11.29 4.72 -21.29
C VAL A 330 -10.24 5.67 -20.71
N GLU A 331 -9.93 5.58 -19.41
CA GLU A 331 -8.88 6.40 -18.79
C GLU A 331 -7.53 6.22 -19.49
N GLU A 332 -7.17 5.00 -19.85
CA GLU A 332 -5.90 4.75 -20.51
C GLU A 332 -5.86 5.34 -21.93
N MET A 333 -6.96 5.20 -22.68
CA MET A 333 -7.08 5.82 -23.99
C MET A 333 -6.95 7.35 -23.90
N LEU A 334 -7.54 7.97 -22.86
CA LEU A 334 -7.41 9.41 -22.61
C LEU A 334 -5.98 9.80 -22.22
N VAL A 335 -5.33 9.07 -21.30
CA VAL A 335 -3.93 9.32 -20.91
C VAL A 335 -3.00 9.19 -22.12
N GLU A 336 -3.20 8.16 -22.94
CA GLU A 336 -2.40 7.91 -24.13
C GLU A 336 -2.59 9.01 -25.19
N ALA A 337 -3.82 9.45 -25.43
CA ALA A 337 -4.11 10.58 -26.31
C ALA A 337 -3.49 11.89 -25.79
N CYS A 338 -3.56 12.14 -24.48
CA CYS A 338 -2.92 13.31 -23.84
C CYS A 338 -1.39 13.27 -23.97
N ALA A 339 -0.78 12.08 -23.81
CA ALA A 339 0.66 11.90 -23.96
C ALA A 339 1.14 12.15 -25.39
N ARG A 340 0.30 11.88 -26.41
CA ARG A 340 0.59 12.16 -27.82
C ARG A 340 0.13 13.54 -28.30
N GLU A 341 -0.40 14.37 -27.41
CA GLU A 341 -1.01 15.67 -27.74
C GLU A 341 -2.16 15.55 -28.77
N ASP A 342 -2.80 14.39 -28.86
CA ASP A 342 -3.92 14.14 -29.78
C ASP A 342 -5.24 14.62 -29.17
N VAL A 343 -5.41 15.95 -29.16
CA VAL A 343 -6.62 16.62 -28.66
C VAL A 343 -7.86 16.19 -29.45
N ARG A 344 -7.70 15.74 -30.71
CA ARG A 344 -8.82 15.24 -31.53
C ARG A 344 -9.31 13.90 -31.00
N ALA A 345 -8.42 12.96 -30.72
CA ALA A 345 -8.78 11.66 -30.13
C ALA A 345 -9.47 11.84 -28.77
N VAL A 346 -8.93 12.73 -27.91
CA VAL A 346 -9.58 13.09 -26.63
C VAL A 346 -11.01 13.58 -26.88
N ARG A 347 -11.21 14.55 -27.79
CA ARG A 347 -12.53 15.10 -28.08
C ARG A 347 -13.52 14.03 -28.55
N VAL A 348 -13.11 13.17 -29.48
CA VAL A 348 -13.97 12.10 -30.01
C VAL A 348 -14.42 11.15 -28.89
N LEU A 349 -13.49 10.69 -28.06
CA LEU A 349 -13.80 9.77 -26.96
C LEU A 349 -14.69 10.43 -25.90
N LEU A 350 -14.43 11.70 -25.56
CA LEU A 350 -15.24 12.43 -24.59
C LEU A 350 -16.66 12.72 -25.09
N THR A 351 -16.84 13.01 -26.39
CA THR A 351 -18.17 13.17 -26.98
C THR A 351 -18.95 11.86 -26.99
N ALA A 352 -18.29 10.74 -27.32
CA ALA A 352 -18.92 9.42 -27.21
C ALA A 352 -19.31 9.11 -25.76
N LEU A 353 -18.43 9.40 -24.80
CA LEU A 353 -18.71 9.21 -23.37
C LEU A 353 -19.90 10.05 -22.90
N ALA A 354 -19.97 11.31 -23.31
CA ALA A 354 -21.10 12.18 -22.98
C ALA A 354 -22.42 11.64 -23.51
N GLN A 355 -22.45 11.16 -24.76
CA GLN A 355 -23.63 10.55 -25.35
C GLN A 355 -24.07 9.30 -24.58
N TRP A 356 -23.12 8.43 -24.21
CA TRP A 356 -23.42 7.24 -23.43
C TRP A 356 -24.03 7.55 -22.05
N VAL A 357 -23.54 8.59 -21.36
CA VAL A 357 -24.12 9.03 -20.08
C VAL A 357 -25.55 9.56 -20.29
N GLU A 358 -25.82 10.28 -21.38
CA GLU A 358 -27.16 10.79 -21.71
C GLU A 358 -28.15 9.67 -22.06
N ASP A 359 -27.68 8.59 -22.68
CA ASP A 359 -28.47 7.42 -23.04
C ASP A 359 -28.76 6.50 -21.84
N GLY A 360 -28.42 6.93 -20.62
CA GLY A 360 -28.68 6.20 -19.37
C GLY A 360 -27.52 5.32 -18.92
N GLY A 361 -26.28 5.70 -19.26
CA GLY A 361 -25.07 5.05 -18.78
C GLY A 361 -24.99 4.95 -17.25
N ASP A 362 -24.19 4.00 -16.76
CA ASP A 362 -24.07 3.71 -15.33
C ASP A 362 -23.53 4.93 -14.57
N VAL A 363 -24.37 5.45 -13.66
CA VAL A 363 -24.05 6.61 -12.81
C VAL A 363 -22.86 6.36 -11.89
N THR A 364 -22.51 5.11 -11.61
CA THR A 364 -21.40 4.73 -10.74
C THR A 364 -20.08 4.57 -11.49
N ALA A 365 -20.12 4.46 -12.83
CA ALA A 365 -18.94 4.21 -13.63
C ALA A 365 -17.93 5.37 -13.55
N THR A 366 -16.66 5.03 -13.54
CA THR A 366 -15.54 5.97 -13.59
C THR A 366 -14.68 5.66 -14.81
N ALA A 367 -13.91 6.63 -15.32
CA ALA A 367 -13.13 6.42 -16.55
C ALA A 367 -12.12 5.26 -16.44
N ASP A 368 -11.62 5.00 -15.23
CA ASP A 368 -10.71 3.90 -14.88
C ASP A 368 -11.40 2.53 -14.74
N ALA A 369 -12.73 2.51 -14.60
CA ALA A 369 -13.57 1.31 -14.48
C ALA A 369 -14.53 1.15 -15.70
N LEU A 370 -14.25 1.83 -16.80
CA LEU A 370 -15.06 1.79 -18.02
C LEU A 370 -14.22 1.29 -19.20
N VAL A 371 -14.77 0.35 -19.97
CA VAL A 371 -14.13 -0.21 -21.16
C VAL A 371 -14.86 0.25 -22.41
N TRP A 372 -14.12 0.59 -23.45
CA TRP A 372 -14.61 0.91 -24.78
C TRP A 372 -14.17 -0.19 -25.77
N ASP A 373 -15.15 -0.85 -26.39
CA ASP A 373 -14.91 -1.92 -27.37
C ASP A 373 -14.74 -1.41 -28.81
N GLY A 374 -14.95 -0.11 -29.05
CA GLY A 374 -14.99 0.50 -30.37
C GLY A 374 -16.35 1.05 -30.76
N GLU A 375 -17.42 0.55 -30.13
CA GLU A 375 -18.82 0.86 -30.43
C GLU A 375 -19.63 1.29 -29.20
N SER A 376 -19.37 0.69 -28.04
CA SER A 376 -20.12 0.90 -26.80
C SER A 376 -19.22 0.90 -25.56
N PHE A 377 -19.69 1.59 -24.51
CA PHE A 377 -19.03 1.61 -23.21
C PHE A 377 -19.64 0.56 -22.28
N HIS A 378 -18.76 -0.17 -21.60
CA HIS A 378 -19.14 -1.27 -20.70
C HIS A 378 -18.49 -1.06 -19.32
N PRO A 379 -19.28 -0.92 -18.24
CA PRO A 379 -18.73 -0.83 -16.89
C PRO A 379 -18.10 -2.19 -16.49
N VAL A 380 -16.91 -2.13 -15.90
CA VAL A 380 -16.16 -3.33 -15.48
C VAL A 380 -16.85 -4.04 -14.31
N ALA A 381 -17.22 -3.27 -13.29
CA ALA A 381 -18.02 -3.72 -12.16
C ALA A 381 -19.31 -2.91 -12.12
N PRO A 382 -20.49 -3.54 -11.97
CA PRO A 382 -21.72 -2.80 -11.70
C PRO A 382 -21.56 -2.14 -10.33
N GLY A 383 -21.70 -0.83 -10.26
CA GLY A 383 -21.67 -0.16 -8.97
C GLY A 383 -22.92 -0.45 -8.14
N PRO A 384 -22.97 0.03 -6.89
CA PRO A 384 -24.14 -0.14 -6.03
C PRO A 384 -25.38 0.38 -6.75
N VAL A 385 -26.42 -0.46 -6.81
CA VAL A 385 -27.71 -0.10 -7.42
C VAL A 385 -28.25 1.12 -6.67
N PRO A 386 -28.54 2.24 -7.37
CA PRO A 386 -29.10 3.41 -6.71
C PRO A 386 -30.43 3.04 -6.03
N PRO A 387 -30.76 3.64 -4.88
CA PRO A 387 -31.98 3.32 -4.16
C PRO A 387 -33.21 3.53 -5.05
N PRO A 388 -34.17 2.59 -5.06
CA PRO A 388 -35.36 2.71 -5.90
C PRO A 388 -36.20 3.92 -5.50
N GLY A 389 -36.55 4.77 -6.49
CA GLY A 389 -37.53 5.85 -6.32
C GLY A 389 -36.98 7.29 -6.31
N GLY A 390 -35.66 7.47 -6.42
CA GLY A 390 -35.06 8.80 -6.67
C GLY A 390 -34.92 9.10 -8.17
N ALA A 391 -35.16 10.34 -8.58
CA ALA A 391 -34.63 10.80 -9.88
C ALA A 391 -33.10 10.73 -9.79
N GLY A 392 -32.47 9.98 -10.69
CA GLY A 392 -31.01 9.87 -10.74
C GLY A 392 -30.34 11.24 -10.92
N PRO A 393 -29.03 11.35 -10.60
CA PRO A 393 -28.30 12.59 -10.82
C PRO A 393 -28.37 13.02 -12.30
N PRO A 394 -28.40 14.33 -12.60
CA PRO A 394 -28.40 14.79 -13.98
C PRO A 394 -27.20 14.25 -14.78
N PRO A 395 -27.37 13.87 -16.06
CA PRO A 395 -26.26 13.36 -16.90
C PRO A 395 -25.02 14.25 -16.92
N ALA A 396 -25.21 15.58 -16.91
CA ALA A 396 -24.12 16.55 -16.84
C ALA A 396 -23.28 16.42 -15.56
N VAL A 397 -23.90 16.14 -14.41
CA VAL A 397 -23.23 15.94 -13.12
C VAL A 397 -22.45 14.62 -13.13
N VAL A 398 -23.04 13.56 -13.70
CA VAL A 398 -22.38 12.25 -13.84
C VAL A 398 -21.12 12.36 -14.72
N LEU A 399 -21.25 12.96 -15.91
CA LEU A 399 -20.12 13.19 -16.80
C LEU A 399 -19.05 14.06 -16.13
N CYS A 400 -19.45 15.17 -15.49
CA CYS A 400 -18.52 16.03 -14.77
C CYS A 400 -17.76 15.28 -13.67
N ARG A 401 -18.42 14.37 -12.94
CA ARG A 401 -17.78 13.51 -11.93
C ARG A 401 -16.69 12.65 -12.54
N MET A 402 -17.00 11.95 -13.63
CA MET A 402 -16.05 11.08 -14.32
C MET A 402 -14.82 11.85 -14.80
N LEU A 403 -15.03 13.03 -15.39
CA LEU A 403 -13.96 13.88 -15.91
C LEU A 403 -13.14 14.55 -14.79
N TRP A 404 -13.79 14.88 -13.66
CA TRP A 404 -13.11 15.39 -12.48
C TRP A 404 -12.18 14.35 -11.87
N ARG A 405 -12.65 13.12 -11.66
CA ARG A 405 -11.80 12.01 -11.19
C ARG A 405 -10.61 11.78 -12.12
N PHE A 406 -10.86 11.74 -13.43
CA PHE A 406 -9.81 11.62 -14.43
C PHE A 406 -8.79 12.77 -14.34
N ALA A 407 -9.25 14.02 -14.23
CA ALA A 407 -8.37 15.18 -14.10
C ALA A 407 -7.51 15.13 -12.84
N VAL A 408 -8.09 14.76 -11.69
CA VAL A 408 -7.36 14.56 -10.43
C VAL A 408 -6.29 13.48 -10.59
N ARG A 409 -6.65 12.30 -11.12
CA ARG A 409 -5.71 11.19 -11.35
C ARG A 409 -4.60 11.55 -12.34
N LEU A 410 -4.94 12.19 -13.46
CA LEU A 410 -3.99 12.62 -14.49
C LEU A 410 -2.90 13.54 -13.90
N LEU A 411 -3.32 14.52 -13.09
CA LEU A 411 -2.42 15.50 -12.47
C LEU A 411 -1.62 14.90 -11.30
N ALA A 412 -2.25 14.08 -10.45
CA ALA A 412 -1.59 13.39 -9.34
C ALA A 412 -0.53 12.39 -9.86
N ALA A 413 -0.88 11.62 -10.89
CA ALA A 413 0.02 10.71 -11.58
C ALA A 413 1.04 11.43 -12.48
N GLY A 414 1.01 12.77 -12.55
CA GLY A 414 1.97 13.59 -13.28
C GLY A 414 2.10 13.21 -14.76
N HIS A 415 1.00 12.79 -15.37
CA HIS A 415 0.97 12.44 -16.77
C HIS A 415 1.12 13.67 -17.66
N HIS A 416 1.73 13.45 -18.83
CA HIS A 416 1.81 14.49 -19.85
C HIS A 416 0.41 14.83 -20.37
N HIS A 417 0.14 16.12 -20.57
CA HIS A 417 -1.11 16.59 -21.15
C HIS A 417 -0.92 17.87 -21.98
N PRO A 418 -1.74 18.09 -23.02
CA PRO A 418 -1.54 19.18 -23.99
C PRO A 418 -1.94 20.58 -23.48
N TRP A 419 -2.60 20.68 -22.32
CA TRP A 419 -3.07 21.96 -21.78
C TRP A 419 -1.97 22.74 -21.01
N PRO A 420 -2.07 24.08 -20.94
CA PRO A 420 -1.05 24.92 -20.30
C PRO A 420 -0.82 24.59 -18.83
N TRP A 421 0.44 24.59 -18.39
CA TRP A 421 0.82 24.52 -16.98
C TRP A 421 0.95 25.92 -16.35
N PRO A 422 0.57 26.12 -15.07
CA PRO A 422 -0.11 25.18 -14.18
C PRO A 422 -1.64 25.22 -14.37
N LEU A 423 -2.27 24.05 -14.47
CA LEU A 423 -3.73 23.92 -14.48
C LEU A 423 -4.16 23.09 -13.28
N GLU A 424 -5.10 23.61 -12.50
CA GLU A 424 -5.70 22.87 -11.38
C GLU A 424 -6.73 21.85 -11.91
N SER A 425 -7.02 20.80 -11.14
CA SER A 425 -7.96 19.72 -11.52
C SER A 425 -9.33 20.27 -11.94
N ASP A 426 -9.83 21.30 -11.27
CA ASP A 426 -11.11 21.94 -11.59
C ASP A 426 -11.11 22.61 -12.96
N GLN A 427 -10.04 23.36 -13.26
CA GLN A 427 -9.91 24.04 -14.55
C GLN A 427 -9.77 23.03 -15.68
N LEU A 428 -9.10 21.91 -15.42
CA LEU A 428 -8.96 20.83 -16.38
C LEU A 428 -10.31 20.17 -16.63
N THR A 429 -11.06 19.89 -15.56
CA THR A 429 -12.41 19.32 -15.64
C THR A 429 -13.34 20.16 -16.51
N LEU A 430 -13.41 21.47 -16.26
CA LEU A 430 -14.24 22.39 -17.05
C LEU A 430 -13.84 22.39 -18.54
N THR A 431 -12.53 22.30 -18.82
CA THR A 431 -12.00 22.19 -20.18
C THR A 431 -12.43 20.89 -20.85
N LEU A 432 -12.34 19.76 -20.14
CA LEU A 432 -12.74 18.44 -20.65
C LEU A 432 -14.25 18.36 -20.89
N CYS A 433 -15.09 18.91 -20.00
CA CYS A 433 -16.53 19.03 -20.19
C CYS A 433 -16.86 19.85 -21.46
N GLY A 434 -16.18 20.99 -21.65
CA GLY A 434 -16.30 21.78 -22.88
C GLY A 434 -15.87 21.01 -24.13
N MET A 435 -14.83 20.18 -24.04
CA MET A 435 -14.40 19.31 -25.14
C MET A 435 -15.41 18.21 -25.46
N ALA A 436 -16.06 17.64 -24.45
CA ALA A 436 -17.14 16.68 -24.61
C ALA A 436 -18.38 17.28 -25.29
N GLY A 437 -18.46 18.62 -25.41
CA GLY A 437 -19.61 19.33 -25.95
C GLY A 437 -20.73 19.52 -24.93
N ARG A 438 -20.41 19.39 -23.64
CA ARG A 438 -21.31 19.55 -22.49
C ARG A 438 -20.65 20.46 -21.46
N PRO A 439 -20.63 21.78 -21.69
CA PRO A 439 -19.96 22.70 -20.76
C PRO A 439 -20.59 22.58 -19.38
N CYS A 440 -19.75 22.50 -18.37
CA CYS A 440 -20.13 22.39 -16.97
C CYS A 440 -19.87 23.73 -16.27
N ASP A 441 -20.71 24.12 -15.32
CA ASP A 441 -20.44 25.26 -14.44
C ASP A 441 -19.83 24.83 -13.09
N ARG A 442 -19.54 25.79 -12.21
CA ARG A 442 -18.96 25.50 -10.90
C ARG A 442 -19.94 24.83 -9.94
N ALA A 443 -21.24 25.08 -10.07
CA ALA A 443 -22.25 24.48 -9.20
C ALA A 443 -22.41 22.99 -9.52
N GLU A 444 -22.42 22.64 -10.80
CA GLU A 444 -22.42 21.26 -11.28
C GLU A 444 -21.15 20.50 -10.85
N LEU A 445 -19.98 21.14 -10.87
CA LEU A 445 -18.74 20.55 -10.37
C LEU A 445 -18.81 20.24 -8.86
N GLU A 446 -19.39 21.14 -8.05
CA GLU A 446 -19.59 20.87 -6.62
C GLU A 446 -20.58 19.72 -6.37
N LEU A 447 -21.64 19.61 -7.19
CA LEU A 447 -22.55 18.47 -7.14
C LEU A 447 -21.85 17.17 -7.55
N ALA A 448 -21.00 17.22 -8.56
CA ALA A 448 -20.22 16.06 -9.01
C ALA A 448 -19.29 15.54 -7.91
N ARG A 449 -18.64 16.42 -7.15
CA ARG A 449 -17.82 16.03 -5.99
C ARG A 449 -18.64 15.42 -4.86
N ARG A 450 -19.82 15.97 -4.56
CA ARG A 450 -20.72 15.39 -3.55
C ARG A 450 -21.16 13.99 -3.97
N LEU A 451 -21.55 13.83 -5.23
CA LEU A 451 -21.89 12.53 -5.80
C LEU A 451 -20.71 11.55 -5.71
N ASP A 452 -19.48 12.01 -5.96
CA ASP A 452 -18.29 11.17 -5.81
C ASP A 452 -18.08 10.72 -4.37
N ALA A 453 -18.27 11.62 -3.40
CA ALA A 453 -18.17 11.31 -1.98
C ALA A 453 -19.29 10.36 -1.50
N GLU A 454 -20.48 10.42 -2.11
CA GLU A 454 -21.60 9.52 -1.83
C GLU A 454 -21.40 8.11 -2.42
N LEU A 455 -20.76 8.02 -3.59
CA LEU A 455 -20.53 6.75 -4.30
C LEU A 455 -19.21 6.06 -3.91
N GLY A 456 -18.22 6.82 -3.48
CA GLY A 456 -16.95 6.30 -2.97
C GLY A 456 -17.11 5.68 -1.57
N PRO A 457 -16.08 4.95 -1.07
CA PRO A 457 -16.03 4.64 0.35
C PRO A 457 -16.15 5.96 1.13
N PRO A 458 -16.95 6.01 2.22
CA PRO A 458 -17.09 7.24 3.00
C PRO A 458 -15.69 7.71 3.38
N ALA A 459 -15.37 8.97 3.04
CA ALA A 459 -14.13 9.58 3.48
C ALA A 459 -14.09 9.44 5.01
N GLY A 460 -13.23 8.54 5.49
CA GLY A 460 -12.72 8.66 6.85
C GLY A 460 -12.14 10.06 7.00
N PRO A 461 -12.16 10.65 8.20
CA PRO A 461 -11.73 12.03 8.45
C PRO A 461 -10.20 12.19 8.38
N ASP A 462 -9.54 11.63 7.37
CA ASP A 462 -8.11 11.74 7.14
C ASP A 462 -7.86 12.24 5.71
N ASP A 463 -7.16 13.38 5.60
CA ASP A 463 -6.58 13.82 4.33
C ASP A 463 -5.89 12.63 3.65
N PRO A 464 -6.05 12.44 2.32
CA PRO A 464 -5.35 11.37 1.62
C PRO A 464 -3.86 11.46 1.93
N ALA A 465 -3.26 10.35 2.37
CA ALA A 465 -1.85 10.32 2.72
C ALA A 465 -1.05 10.90 1.54
N PRO A 466 -0.14 11.87 1.78
CA PRO A 466 0.56 12.55 0.70
C PRO A 466 1.32 11.52 -0.14
N THR A 467 1.19 11.58 -1.47
CA THR A 467 1.94 10.69 -2.35
C THR A 467 3.44 10.97 -2.22
N TYR A 468 4.29 10.03 -2.63
CA TYR A 468 5.75 10.24 -2.61
C TYR A 468 6.16 11.51 -3.38
N ARG A 469 5.44 11.84 -4.46
CA ARG A 469 5.67 13.07 -5.23
C ARG A 469 5.27 14.32 -4.48
N ASP A 470 4.19 14.28 -3.69
CA ASP A 470 3.81 15.40 -2.84
C ASP A 470 4.87 15.65 -1.77
N LEU A 471 5.46 14.58 -1.21
CA LEU A 471 6.59 14.69 -0.30
C LEU A 471 7.84 15.26 -0.98
N LEU A 472 8.17 14.84 -2.20
CA LEU A 472 9.28 15.44 -2.96
C LEU A 472 9.03 16.92 -3.26
N ARG A 473 7.82 17.29 -3.68
CA ARG A 473 7.43 18.69 -3.90
C ARG A 473 7.50 19.50 -2.59
N ALA A 474 7.04 18.94 -1.48
CA ALA A 474 7.12 19.56 -0.17
C ALA A 474 8.59 19.75 0.25
N ARG A 475 9.45 18.73 0.05
CA ARG A 475 10.89 18.81 0.29
C ARG A 475 11.52 19.93 -0.54
N ASP A 476 11.21 20.01 -1.83
CA ASP A 476 11.79 21.01 -2.73
C ASP A 476 11.33 22.43 -2.34
N ARG A 477 10.05 22.61 -2.00
CA ARG A 477 9.54 23.89 -1.45
C ARG A 477 10.24 24.26 -0.14
N LEU A 478 10.42 23.31 0.77
CA LEU A 478 11.12 23.54 2.05
C LEU A 478 12.61 23.86 1.81
N ALA A 479 13.25 23.21 0.84
CA ALA A 479 14.63 23.49 0.46
C ALA A 479 14.77 24.91 -0.13
N GLU A 480 13.82 25.34 -0.97
CA GLU A 480 13.78 26.71 -1.49
C GLU A 480 13.55 27.74 -0.37
N GLN A 481 12.59 27.49 0.53
CA GLN A 481 12.34 28.34 1.69
C GLN A 481 13.57 28.44 2.59
N LEU A 482 14.28 27.32 2.82
CA LEU A 482 15.52 27.30 3.59
C LEU A 482 16.61 28.11 2.88
N ALA A 483 16.76 27.97 1.56
CA ALA A 483 17.73 28.74 0.78
C ALA A 483 17.45 30.25 0.86
N VAL A 484 16.19 30.67 0.74
CA VAL A 484 15.76 32.06 0.89
C VAL A 484 16.03 32.58 2.31
N ALA A 485 15.75 31.78 3.34
CA ALA A 485 16.01 32.13 4.73
C ALA A 485 17.52 32.31 5.00
N LEU A 486 18.36 31.39 4.53
CA LEU A 486 19.82 31.47 4.65
C LEU A 486 20.38 32.70 3.92
N ALA A 487 19.89 33.02 2.72
CA ALA A 487 20.26 34.24 2.01
C ALA A 487 19.89 35.52 2.79
N ARG A 488 18.73 35.52 3.47
CA ARG A 488 18.31 36.63 4.34
C ARG A 488 19.22 36.78 5.55
N VAL A 489 19.60 35.68 6.22
CA VAL A 489 20.55 35.69 7.35
C VAL A 489 21.90 36.24 6.91
N SER A 490 22.47 35.73 5.81
CA SER A 490 23.75 36.22 5.26
C SER A 490 23.74 37.72 4.94
N ARG A 491 22.63 38.23 4.37
CA ARG A 491 22.43 39.66 4.12
C ARG A 491 22.38 40.47 5.41
N LEU A 492 21.71 39.98 6.46
CA LEU A 492 21.65 40.63 7.76
C LEU A 492 23.01 40.67 8.45
N GLU A 493 23.76 39.56 8.44
CA GLU A 493 25.14 39.50 8.95
C GLU A 493 26.07 40.49 8.24
N SER A 494 25.97 40.57 6.91
CA SER A 494 26.73 41.52 6.11
C SER A 494 26.41 42.98 6.48
N ARG A 495 25.13 43.30 6.69
CA ARG A 495 24.69 44.63 7.16
C ARG A 495 25.18 44.91 8.59
N LEU A 496 25.16 43.92 9.46
CA LEU A 496 25.62 44.04 10.85
C LEU A 496 27.13 44.33 10.87
N LYS A 497 27.95 43.55 10.16
CA LYS A 497 29.39 43.79 9.99
C LYS A 497 29.68 45.19 9.42
N HIS A 498 28.89 45.65 8.45
CA HIS A 498 29.02 47.01 7.91
C HIS A 498 28.73 48.08 8.97
N ARG A 499 27.64 47.93 9.75
CA ARG A 499 27.29 48.86 10.82
C ARG A 499 28.30 48.86 11.97
N GLU A 500 28.84 47.70 12.34
CA GLU A 500 29.92 47.60 13.33
C GLU A 500 31.17 48.36 12.89
N ARG A 501 31.57 48.20 11.63
CA ARG A 501 32.69 48.97 11.05
C ARG A 501 32.40 50.47 11.03
N ALA A 502 31.18 50.87 10.68
CA ALA A 502 30.77 52.27 10.70
C ALA A 502 30.80 52.86 12.12
N LEU A 503 30.31 52.13 13.11
CA LEU A 503 30.36 52.49 14.54
C LEU A 503 31.79 52.60 15.04
N ALA A 504 32.66 51.65 14.71
CA ALA A 504 34.09 51.69 15.06
C ALA A 504 34.77 52.94 14.49
N ARG A 505 34.50 53.27 13.21
CA ARG A 505 35.00 54.49 12.57
C ARG A 505 34.48 55.76 13.26
N ALA A 506 33.18 55.83 13.56
CA ALA A 506 32.58 56.96 14.28
C ALA A 506 33.19 57.14 15.68
N ARG A 507 33.36 56.06 16.45
CA ARG A 507 34.04 56.06 17.75
C ARG A 507 35.48 56.57 17.63
N SER A 508 36.23 56.14 16.61
CA SER A 508 37.60 56.62 16.38
C SER A 508 37.67 58.12 16.06
N ARG A 509 36.69 58.65 15.31
CA ARG A 509 36.58 60.08 14.99
C ARG A 509 36.24 60.89 16.23
N LEU A 510 35.30 60.43 17.05
CA LEU A 510 34.95 61.08 18.33
C LEU A 510 36.13 61.11 19.30
N ARG A 511 36.90 60.00 19.41
CA ARG A 511 38.13 59.97 20.21
C ARG A 511 39.16 60.98 19.71
N ARG A 512 39.40 61.06 18.40
CA ARG A 512 40.29 62.06 17.79
C ARG A 512 39.81 63.49 18.03
N SER A 513 38.53 63.78 17.84
CA SER A 513 37.96 65.09 18.13
C SER A 513 38.08 65.48 19.59
N ARG A 514 37.86 64.54 20.53
CA ARG A 514 38.08 64.77 21.97
C ARG A 514 39.55 65.05 22.29
N HIS A 515 40.46 64.30 21.69
CA HIS A 515 41.91 64.52 21.86
C HIS A 515 42.33 65.88 21.32
N ASN A 516 41.89 66.25 20.11
CA ASN A 516 42.16 67.56 19.51
C ASN A 516 41.54 68.70 20.33
N ALA A 517 40.31 68.55 20.83
CA ALA A 517 39.69 69.53 21.71
C ALA A 517 40.43 69.68 23.06
N SER A 518 40.98 68.58 23.60
CA SER A 518 41.84 68.61 24.79
C SER A 518 43.18 69.29 24.51
N ALA A 519 43.81 68.99 23.37
CA ALA A 519 45.05 69.63 22.91
C ALA A 519 44.85 71.13 22.67
N TYR A 520 43.74 71.54 22.05
CA TYR A 520 43.37 72.94 21.84
C TYR A 520 43.13 73.69 23.17
N ARG A 521 42.66 73.01 24.22
CA ARG A 521 42.59 73.60 25.58
C ARG A 521 43.97 73.75 26.25
N ARG A 522 45.00 73.05 25.75
CA ARG A 522 46.38 73.09 26.27
C ARG A 522 47.31 74.02 25.48
N THR A 523 46.93 74.47 24.29
CA THR A 523 47.74 75.43 23.51
C THR A 523 47.68 76.84 24.10
N LEU A 524 48.83 77.53 24.07
CA LEU A 524 49.05 78.86 24.66
C LEU A 524 48.07 79.94 24.17
N GLY A 525 47.50 79.82 22.96
CA GLY A 525 46.48 80.72 22.42
C GLY A 525 45.14 80.69 23.19
N TYR A 526 44.73 79.55 23.75
CA TYR A 526 43.52 79.45 24.59
C TYR A 526 43.75 80.01 26.00
N ARG A 527 44.99 79.99 26.49
CA ARG A 527 45.39 80.67 27.74
C ARG A 527 45.50 82.19 27.56
N LEU A 528 45.95 82.67 26.39
CA LEU A 528 45.99 84.09 26.04
C LEU A 528 44.58 84.68 25.77
N SER A 529 43.67 83.94 25.14
CA SER A 529 42.29 84.43 24.92
C SER A 529 41.46 84.52 26.20
N ARG A 530 41.74 83.68 27.20
CA ARG A 530 41.12 83.79 28.53
C ARG A 530 41.72 84.94 29.38
N GLY A 531 42.96 85.35 29.10
CA GLY A 531 43.59 86.56 29.65
C GLY A 531 43.09 87.87 29.04
N LEU A 532 42.64 87.87 27.78
CA LEU A 532 42.15 89.07 27.07
C LEU A 532 40.62 89.25 27.09
N SER A 533 39.87 88.34 27.72
CA SER A 533 38.42 88.45 27.90
C SER A 533 38.01 89.43 29.03
N GLY A 534 38.96 90.22 29.54
CA GLY A 534 38.88 91.02 30.76
C GLY A 534 38.23 92.43 30.73
N PRO A 535 38.03 93.16 29.62
CA PRO A 535 37.52 94.54 29.73
C PRO A 535 36.08 94.76 29.21
N ARG A 536 35.26 93.72 28.98
CA ARG A 536 33.85 93.92 28.59
C ARG A 536 32.90 94.32 29.74
N ARG A 537 33.33 94.22 31.00
CA ARG A 537 32.52 94.67 32.16
C ARG A 537 32.73 96.15 32.52
N ALA A 538 33.85 96.77 32.12
CA ALA A 538 34.10 98.19 32.37
C ALA A 538 33.30 99.12 31.42
N ALA A 539 33.16 98.75 30.15
CA ALA A 539 32.45 99.56 29.15
C ALA A 539 30.93 99.67 29.40
N ARG A 540 30.30 98.70 30.08
CA ARG A 540 28.86 98.76 30.42
C ARG A 540 28.53 99.66 31.61
N ARG A 541 29.49 100.03 32.46
CA ARG A 541 29.25 101.00 33.55
C ARG A 541 29.31 102.44 33.07
N VAL A 542 30.18 102.75 32.11
CA VAL A 542 30.28 104.11 31.53
C VAL A 542 29.08 104.43 30.63
N MET A 543 28.59 103.46 29.84
CA MET A 543 27.38 103.66 29.02
C MET A 543 26.07 103.80 29.82
N ARG A 544 26.03 103.42 31.11
CA ARG A 544 24.85 103.67 31.98
C ARG A 544 24.85 105.05 32.64
N LEU A 545 25.96 105.77 32.62
CA LEU A 545 26.08 107.11 33.20
C LEU A 545 25.88 108.23 32.15
N LEU A 546 25.86 107.90 30.86
CA LEU A 546 25.71 108.88 29.76
C LEU A 546 24.32 108.86 29.09
N TYR A 547 23.40 108.01 29.55
CA TYR A 547 22.01 107.93 29.05
C TYR A 547 20.99 107.75 30.19
N GLY A 548 21.27 108.32 31.37
CA GLY A 548 20.35 108.40 32.51
C GLY A 548 19.91 109.84 32.74
#